data_AF-A0AAJ4RJD8-F1
#
_entry.id   AF-A0AAJ4RJD8-F1
#
_cell.length_a   1.000
_cell.length_b   1.000
_cell.length_c   1.000
_cell.angle_alpha   90.00
_cell.angle_beta   90.00
_cell.angle_gamma   90.00
#
_symmetry.space_group_name_H-M   'P 1'
#
loop_
_entity.id
_entity.type
_entity.pdbx_description
1 polymer ?
#
loop_
_entity_poly.entity_id
_entity_poly.type
_entity_poly.pdbx_seq_one_letter_code
_entity_poly.pdbx_strand_id
1 'polypeptide(L)'
;MMKRKDEEFNYTNLIVGNSYSKNEALVTANVEPLKNNKEITGITSFKNCIVLFVTLDKRSKEDSHKYNDVFVDNGKKFHWESQNKNTTETSHIKRILTGETVILFVRIHEKIKSRSQPFIYVGRLSYIEYNSNRPVQVLYNVLDYQDKPNKELSAIYAWEKIETLDLDNNLPLILKKEKTSYQGRVTDIKKRKAIELYAMNKAKEDYKKQGFKVIDTSSNSPYDLECHKNNTFRRVEVKGTTTEGDAVYVTRNEVLSAHSAECETDLYIVNNIDIFLQKDGNYYANGGLVNIIKNWKPEEKCLEATVYRYHLSKR
;
A
#
# COMPACT_ATOMS: atom_id res chain seq x y z
N MET A 1 -33.06 0.71 30.88
CA MET A 1 -32.35 0.89 29.59
C MET A 1 -31.39 -0.29 29.46
N MET A 2 -31.48 -1.06 28.37
CA MET A 2 -30.60 -2.23 28.16
C MET A 2 -29.14 -1.77 28.10
N LYS A 3 -28.23 -2.56 28.68
CA LYS A 3 -26.79 -2.31 28.51
C LYS A 3 -26.38 -2.94 27.18
N ARG A 4 -25.39 -2.36 26.49
CA ARG A 4 -24.88 -2.90 25.20
C ARG A 4 -24.58 -4.40 25.22
N LYS A 5 -24.09 -4.90 26.37
CA LYS A 5 -23.81 -6.33 26.61
C LYS A 5 -25.03 -7.26 26.52
N ASP A 6 -26.24 -6.71 26.59
CA ASP A 6 -27.49 -7.45 26.52
C ASP A 6 -28.07 -7.45 25.09
N GLU A 7 -27.56 -6.61 24.18
CA GLU A 7 -27.97 -6.53 22.77
C GLU A 7 -27.22 -7.55 21.90
N GLU A 8 -27.86 -8.02 20.83
CA GLU A 8 -27.22 -8.86 19.80
C GLU A 8 -26.78 -7.99 18.63
N PHE A 9 -25.49 -8.02 18.30
CA PHE A 9 -24.93 -7.26 17.20
C PHE A 9 -24.97 -8.11 15.93
N ASN A 10 -25.86 -7.79 15.00
CA ASN A 10 -26.02 -8.53 13.74
C ASN A 10 -24.98 -8.07 12.70
N TYR A 11 -23.75 -8.56 12.86
CA TYR A 11 -22.64 -8.22 11.97
C TYR A 11 -22.81 -8.74 10.54
N THR A 12 -23.79 -9.61 10.25
CA THR A 12 -24.06 -10.09 8.87
C THR A 12 -24.65 -9.01 7.97
N ASN A 13 -25.18 -7.93 8.55
CA ASN A 13 -25.69 -6.77 7.81
C ASN A 13 -24.58 -5.82 7.33
N LEU A 14 -23.33 -6.04 7.75
CA LEU A 14 -22.19 -5.18 7.40
C LEU A 14 -21.45 -5.75 6.18
N ILE A 15 -20.89 -4.87 5.36
CA ILE A 15 -20.18 -5.24 4.13
C ILE A 15 -18.69 -4.90 4.30
N VAL A 16 -17.83 -5.91 4.12
CA VAL A 16 -16.38 -5.75 4.25
C VAL A 16 -15.87 -4.70 3.25
N GLY A 17 -15.01 -3.80 3.71
CA GLY A 17 -14.47 -2.69 2.93
C GLY A 17 -15.36 -1.45 2.91
N ASN A 18 -16.62 -1.51 3.37
CA ASN A 18 -17.47 -0.32 3.45
C ASN A 18 -17.10 0.55 4.66
N SER A 19 -17.36 1.85 4.52
CA SER A 19 -17.15 2.83 5.58
C SER A 19 -18.40 3.03 6.43
N TYR A 20 -18.20 3.14 7.74
CA TYR A 20 -19.22 3.33 8.76
C TYR A 20 -18.70 4.28 9.84
N SER A 21 -19.51 5.25 10.23
CA SER A 21 -19.40 5.84 11.55
C SER A 21 -19.77 4.81 12.63
N LYS A 22 -19.39 5.10 13.89
CA LYS A 22 -19.79 4.27 15.03
C LYS A 22 -21.30 4.09 15.13
N ASN A 23 -22.07 5.15 14.88
CA ASN A 23 -23.53 5.08 14.95
C ASN A 23 -24.12 4.28 13.79
N GLU A 24 -23.64 4.50 12.56
CA GLU A 24 -24.08 3.72 11.39
C GLU A 24 -23.77 2.23 11.57
N ALA A 25 -22.62 1.88 12.15
CA ALA A 25 -22.28 0.49 12.45
C ALA A 25 -23.30 -0.18 13.39
N LEU A 26 -23.72 0.51 14.46
CA LEU A 26 -24.73 -0.02 15.39
C LEU A 26 -26.10 -0.17 14.72
N VAL A 27 -26.57 0.87 14.03
CA VAL A 27 -27.87 0.85 13.35
C VAL A 27 -27.90 -0.23 12.27
N THR A 28 -26.84 -0.34 11.47
CA THR A 28 -26.72 -1.38 10.43
C THR A 28 -26.74 -2.77 11.06
N ALA A 29 -26.10 -2.96 12.21
CA ALA A 29 -26.10 -4.21 12.96
C ALA A 29 -27.40 -4.45 13.77
N ASN A 30 -28.45 -3.65 13.56
CA ASN A 30 -29.75 -3.76 14.23
C ASN A 30 -29.69 -3.60 15.76
N VAL A 31 -28.84 -2.68 16.22
CA VAL A 31 -28.62 -2.33 17.63
C VAL A 31 -29.08 -0.89 17.87
N GLU A 32 -29.49 -0.53 19.10
CA GLU A 32 -29.94 0.84 19.39
C GLU A 32 -28.87 1.89 18.99
N PRO A 33 -29.25 3.02 18.36
CA PRO A 33 -28.31 4.07 18.01
C PRO A 33 -27.64 4.70 19.25
N LEU A 34 -26.53 5.39 19.05
CA LEU A 34 -25.85 6.10 20.13
C LEU A 34 -26.72 7.24 20.65
N LYS A 35 -26.89 7.31 21.97
CA LYS A 35 -27.48 8.51 22.60
C LYS A 35 -26.46 9.62 22.77
N ASN A 36 -25.19 9.24 22.94
CA ASN A 36 -24.06 10.15 22.94
C ASN A 36 -22.75 9.41 22.62
N ASN A 37 -21.71 10.17 22.24
CA ASN A 37 -20.42 9.61 21.82
C ASN A 37 -19.62 8.92 22.95
N LYS A 38 -20.01 9.07 24.22
CA LYS A 38 -19.31 8.44 25.36
C LYS A 38 -19.81 7.02 25.64
N GLU A 39 -20.90 6.61 25.00
CA GLU A 39 -21.54 5.31 25.24
C GLU A 39 -20.72 4.12 24.75
N ILE A 40 -19.93 4.29 23.68
CA ILE A 40 -19.06 3.24 23.15
C ILE A 40 -17.60 3.69 23.04
N THR A 41 -16.68 2.85 23.52
CA THR A 41 -15.23 3.14 23.52
C THR A 41 -14.54 2.50 22.30
N GLY A 42 -13.24 2.20 22.39
CA GLY A 42 -12.52 1.42 21.38
C GLY A 42 -12.85 -0.07 21.42
N ILE A 43 -13.38 -0.57 22.54
CA ILE A 43 -13.86 -1.94 22.72
C ILE A 43 -15.27 -1.90 23.29
N THR A 44 -16.18 -2.67 22.70
CA THR A 44 -17.58 -2.75 23.14
C THR A 44 -18.04 -4.19 23.13
N SER A 45 -18.61 -4.65 24.25
CA SER A 45 -19.13 -6.02 24.37
C SER A 45 -20.62 -6.06 24.09
N PHE A 46 -21.01 -7.00 23.23
CA PHE A 46 -22.38 -7.40 22.98
C PHE A 46 -22.61 -8.82 23.50
N LYS A 47 -23.86 -9.29 23.46
CA LYS A 47 -24.22 -10.63 23.93
C LYS A 47 -23.50 -11.73 23.14
N ASN A 48 -23.36 -11.55 21.83
CA ASN A 48 -22.87 -12.54 20.87
C ASN A 48 -21.47 -12.29 20.30
N CYS A 49 -20.87 -11.13 20.58
CA CYS A 49 -19.54 -10.79 20.07
C CYS A 49 -18.88 -9.64 20.84
N ILE A 50 -17.63 -9.34 20.49
CA ILE A 50 -16.90 -8.15 20.90
C ILE A 50 -16.57 -7.31 19.66
N VAL A 51 -16.90 -6.03 19.70
CA VAL A 51 -16.61 -5.09 18.60
C VAL A 51 -15.40 -4.22 18.96
N LEU A 52 -14.42 -4.18 18.06
CA LEU A 52 -13.23 -3.34 18.16
C LEU A 52 -13.30 -2.20 17.15
N PHE A 53 -13.19 -0.97 17.64
CA PHE A 53 -13.00 0.24 16.82
C PHE A 53 -11.56 0.70 16.98
N VAL A 54 -10.73 0.36 15.99
CA VAL A 54 -9.28 0.59 16.01
C VAL A 54 -8.91 1.79 15.15
N THR A 55 -8.08 2.67 15.72
CA THR A 55 -7.38 3.71 14.95
C THR A 55 -5.91 3.30 14.86
N LEU A 56 -5.39 3.10 13.66
CA LEU A 56 -4.03 2.61 13.49
C LEU A 56 -2.97 3.69 13.73
N ASP A 57 -3.21 4.90 13.23
CA ASP A 57 -2.36 6.05 13.50
C ASP A 57 -2.63 6.61 14.89
N LYS A 58 -1.72 6.29 15.82
CA LYS A 58 -1.76 6.75 17.20
C LYS A 58 -0.67 7.76 17.52
N ARG A 59 0.00 8.32 16.50
CA ARG A 59 1.14 9.24 16.70
C ARG A 59 0.78 10.49 17.49
N SER A 60 -0.47 10.94 17.39
CA SER A 60 -0.99 12.10 18.14
C SER A 60 -1.56 11.74 19.51
N LYS A 61 -1.37 10.50 19.99
CA LYS A 61 -1.84 10.03 21.29
C LYS A 61 -0.70 10.01 22.29
N GLU A 62 -1.05 10.16 23.57
CA GLU A 62 -0.11 9.92 24.67
C GLU A 62 0.47 8.51 24.60
N ASP A 63 1.71 8.32 25.06
CA ASP A 63 2.41 7.03 24.97
C ASP A 63 1.63 5.88 25.62
N SER A 64 0.89 6.17 26.69
CA SER A 64 -0.02 5.23 27.37
C SER A 64 -1.17 4.71 26.51
N HIS A 65 -1.37 5.30 25.32
CA HIS A 65 -2.41 4.99 24.35
C HIS A 65 -1.87 4.63 22.96
N LYS A 66 -0.55 4.46 22.78
CA LYS A 66 0.09 4.02 21.53
C LYS A 66 0.11 2.49 21.41
N TYR A 67 -1.08 1.90 21.40
CA TYR A 67 -1.23 0.46 21.29
C TYR A 67 -0.72 -0.10 19.95
N ASN A 68 -0.05 -1.25 20.03
CA ASN A 68 0.50 -1.97 18.91
C ASN A 68 -0.60 -2.67 18.05
N ASP A 69 -1.56 -1.93 17.46
CA ASP A 69 -2.46 -2.46 16.41
C ASP A 69 -1.91 -2.44 14.96
N VAL A 70 -1.64 -3.60 14.33
CA VAL A 70 -1.05 -3.70 12.98
C VAL A 70 -1.56 -4.91 12.20
N PHE A 71 -1.70 -4.74 10.87
CA PHE A 71 -1.93 -5.84 9.96
C PHE A 71 -0.61 -6.48 9.55
N VAL A 72 -0.55 -7.81 9.54
CA VAL A 72 0.62 -8.58 9.12
C VAL A 72 0.19 -9.62 8.10
N ASP A 73 1.16 -10.24 7.42
CA ASP A 73 0.91 -11.21 6.36
C ASP A 73 -0.02 -10.63 5.26
N ASN A 74 0.32 -9.43 4.80
CA ASN A 74 -0.43 -8.67 3.79
C ASN A 74 -1.94 -8.54 4.08
N GLY A 75 -2.29 -8.31 5.35
CA GLY A 75 -3.67 -8.14 5.81
C GLY A 75 -4.40 -9.40 6.25
N LYS A 76 -3.79 -10.59 6.10
CA LYS A 76 -4.41 -11.88 6.49
C LYS A 76 -4.44 -12.08 8.00
N LYS A 77 -3.58 -11.39 8.73
CA LYS A 77 -3.49 -11.45 10.18
C LYS A 77 -3.52 -10.05 10.77
N PHE A 78 -4.02 -9.96 12.00
CA PHE A 78 -4.10 -8.70 12.72
C PHE A 78 -3.57 -8.89 14.14
N HIS A 79 -2.57 -8.09 14.49
CA HIS A 79 -2.05 -7.98 15.84
C HIS A 79 -2.72 -6.79 16.53
N TRP A 80 -3.27 -7.01 17.71
CA TRP A 80 -4.01 -6.02 18.49
C TRP A 80 -3.47 -5.92 19.91
N GLU A 81 -3.47 -4.71 20.45
CA GLU A 81 -3.14 -4.48 21.85
C GLU A 81 -4.29 -3.86 22.63
N SER A 82 -4.58 -4.44 23.80
CA SER A 82 -5.59 -3.93 24.71
C SER A 82 -5.17 -2.62 25.36
N GLN A 83 -6.16 -1.84 25.83
CA GLN A 83 -5.88 -0.67 26.65
C GLN A 83 -5.15 -1.06 27.95
N ASN A 84 -4.20 -0.22 28.39
CA ASN A 84 -3.38 -0.48 29.59
C ASN A 84 -4.17 -0.69 30.89
N LYS A 85 -5.47 -0.41 30.97
CA LYS A 85 -6.29 -0.74 32.13
C LYS A 85 -6.78 -2.19 32.16
N ASN A 86 -6.71 -2.88 31.02
CA ASN A 86 -7.17 -4.25 30.86
C ASN A 86 -6.03 -5.24 31.11
N THR A 87 -6.41 -6.41 31.59
CA THR A 87 -5.54 -7.57 31.86
C THR A 87 -6.23 -8.84 31.38
N THR A 88 -5.54 -9.98 31.43
CA THR A 88 -6.16 -11.30 31.12
C THR A 88 -7.39 -11.57 32.00
N GLU A 89 -7.48 -10.94 33.17
CA GLU A 89 -8.61 -11.10 34.09
C GLU A 89 -9.84 -10.22 33.76
N THR A 90 -9.70 -9.28 32.83
CA THR A 90 -10.79 -8.38 32.47
C THR A 90 -11.88 -9.14 31.70
N SER A 91 -13.16 -8.98 32.08
CA SER A 91 -14.27 -9.82 31.57
C SER A 91 -14.35 -9.92 30.03
N HIS A 92 -14.21 -8.81 29.31
CA HIS A 92 -14.22 -8.86 27.84
C HIS A 92 -12.94 -9.46 27.26
N ILE A 93 -11.80 -9.33 27.93
CA ILE A 93 -10.56 -10.01 27.52
C ILE A 93 -10.70 -11.52 27.72
N LYS A 94 -11.23 -11.99 28.85
CA LYS A 94 -11.49 -13.43 29.06
C LYS A 94 -12.30 -14.02 27.91
N ARG A 95 -13.37 -13.33 27.49
CA ARG A 95 -14.18 -13.74 26.34
C ARG A 95 -13.35 -13.84 25.05
N ILE A 96 -12.52 -12.84 24.75
CA ILE A 96 -11.59 -12.88 23.60
C ILE A 96 -10.69 -14.12 23.69
N LEU A 97 -10.05 -14.34 24.83
CA LEU A 97 -9.09 -15.44 25.03
C LEU A 97 -9.76 -16.82 25.02
N THR A 98 -11.05 -16.91 25.32
CA THR A 98 -11.86 -18.13 25.17
C THR A 98 -12.44 -18.31 23.76
N GLY A 99 -12.07 -17.46 22.81
CA GLY A 99 -12.46 -17.60 21.40
C GLY A 99 -13.81 -16.98 21.03
N GLU A 100 -14.33 -16.03 21.81
CA GLU A 100 -15.50 -15.24 21.41
C GLU A 100 -15.25 -14.55 20.06
N THR A 101 -16.27 -14.50 19.20
CA THR A 101 -16.18 -13.80 17.92
C THR A 101 -15.86 -12.32 18.14
N VAL A 102 -14.81 -11.84 17.46
CA VAL A 102 -14.41 -10.43 17.46
C VAL A 102 -14.71 -9.81 16.09
N ILE A 103 -15.32 -8.63 16.09
CA ILE A 103 -15.70 -7.86 14.91
C ILE A 103 -14.83 -6.61 14.83
N LEU A 104 -14.16 -6.40 13.70
CA LEU A 104 -13.15 -5.36 13.56
C LEU A 104 -13.58 -4.22 12.61
N PHE A 105 -13.49 -3.00 13.14
CA PHE A 105 -13.61 -1.75 12.39
C PHE A 105 -12.31 -0.96 12.52
N VAL A 106 -11.75 -0.49 11.40
CA VAL A 106 -10.44 0.17 11.37
C VAL A 106 -10.50 1.48 10.61
N ARG A 107 -9.81 2.49 11.14
CA ARG A 107 -9.43 3.69 10.38
C ARG A 107 -7.95 3.93 10.54
N ILE A 108 -7.32 4.53 9.53
CA ILE A 108 -5.93 4.95 9.66
C ILE A 108 -5.86 6.16 10.58
N HIS A 109 -6.47 7.28 10.19
CA HIS A 109 -6.42 8.53 10.95
C HIS A 109 -7.72 8.80 11.70
N GLU A 110 -7.63 9.39 12.89
CA GLU A 110 -8.82 9.82 13.63
C GLU A 110 -9.52 11.03 12.99
N LYS A 111 -8.73 12.03 12.57
CA LYS A 111 -9.22 13.26 11.93
C LYS A 111 -8.36 13.62 10.74
N ILE A 112 -8.99 14.12 9.68
CA ILE A 112 -8.32 14.75 8.52
C ILE A 112 -8.95 16.13 8.35
N LYS A 113 -8.12 17.18 8.31
CA LYS A 113 -8.58 18.58 8.24
C LYS A 113 -9.71 18.87 9.25
N SER A 114 -9.48 18.47 10.50
CA SER A 114 -10.41 18.60 11.64
C SER A 114 -11.72 17.81 11.56
N ARG A 115 -11.96 17.03 10.49
CA ARG A 115 -13.13 16.17 10.35
C ARG A 115 -12.82 14.76 10.82
N SER A 116 -13.65 14.21 11.71
CA SER A 116 -13.55 12.82 12.14
C SER A 116 -13.73 11.88 10.95
N GLN A 117 -12.86 10.88 10.84
CA GLN A 117 -12.93 9.90 9.76
C GLN A 117 -13.79 8.69 10.15
N PRO A 118 -14.55 8.12 9.20
CA PRO A 118 -15.27 6.88 9.41
C PRO A 118 -14.30 5.70 9.57
N PHE A 119 -14.83 4.57 10.02
CA PHE A 119 -14.12 3.30 10.10
C PHE A 119 -14.51 2.42 8.92
N ILE A 120 -13.56 1.67 8.39
CA ILE A 120 -13.80 0.61 7.42
C ILE A 120 -14.12 -0.68 8.20
N TYR A 121 -15.19 -1.37 7.82
CA TYR A 121 -15.47 -2.69 8.35
C TYR A 121 -14.50 -3.70 7.72
N VAL A 122 -13.67 -4.35 8.55
CA VAL A 122 -12.64 -5.30 8.09
C VAL A 122 -13.17 -6.73 8.09
N GLY A 123 -14.09 -7.06 9.00
CA GLY A 123 -14.66 -8.39 9.11
C GLY A 123 -14.52 -9.00 10.51
N ARG A 124 -14.73 -10.31 10.56
CA ARG A 124 -14.57 -11.17 11.74
C ARG A 124 -13.10 -11.54 11.92
N LEU A 125 -12.71 -11.65 13.19
CA LEU A 125 -11.40 -12.13 13.60
C LEU A 125 -11.54 -13.47 14.32
N SER A 126 -10.65 -14.41 13.99
CA SER A 126 -10.46 -15.63 14.76
C SER A 126 -9.21 -15.52 15.60
N TYR A 127 -9.33 -15.77 16.90
CA TYR A 127 -8.21 -15.83 17.83
C TYR A 127 -7.18 -16.89 17.39
N ILE A 128 -5.89 -16.56 17.51
CA ILE A 128 -4.76 -17.50 17.32
C ILE A 128 -4.07 -17.73 18.65
N GLU A 129 -3.48 -16.66 19.20
CA GLU A 129 -2.68 -16.68 20.42
C GLU A 129 -2.71 -15.30 21.10
N TYR A 130 -2.34 -15.26 22.38
CA TYR A 130 -2.06 -14.01 23.09
C TYR A 130 -0.70 -14.07 23.77
N ASN A 131 -0.11 -12.90 23.96
CA ASN A 131 1.11 -12.68 24.72
C ASN A 131 0.90 -11.49 25.67
N SER A 132 1.72 -11.43 26.73
CA SER A 132 1.68 -10.39 27.76
C SER A 132 0.36 -10.31 28.55
N ASN A 133 0.45 -9.87 29.81
CA ASN A 133 -0.72 -9.59 30.64
C ASN A 133 -1.16 -8.11 30.55
N ARG A 134 -0.25 -7.19 30.21
CA ARG A 134 -0.52 -5.75 30.19
C ARG A 134 0.52 -4.98 29.34
N PRO A 135 0.12 -4.36 28.21
CA PRO A 135 -1.15 -4.59 27.53
C PRO A 135 -1.26 -6.07 27.11
N VAL A 136 -2.46 -6.64 27.14
CA VAL A 136 -2.72 -7.94 26.52
C VAL A 136 -2.56 -7.78 25.01
N GLN A 137 -1.71 -8.60 24.41
CA GLN A 137 -1.43 -8.61 22.97
C GLN A 137 -2.10 -9.84 22.37
N VAL A 138 -2.90 -9.68 21.32
CA VAL A 138 -3.63 -10.80 20.70
C VAL A 138 -3.34 -10.83 19.21
N LEU A 139 -3.03 -12.01 18.69
CA LEU A 139 -2.90 -12.26 17.26
C LEU A 139 -4.16 -12.94 16.75
N TYR A 140 -4.68 -12.44 15.63
CA TYR A 140 -5.88 -12.95 14.97
C TYR A 140 -5.62 -13.32 13.51
N ASN A 141 -6.39 -14.29 13.00
CA ASN A 141 -6.65 -14.43 11.57
C ASN A 141 -7.81 -13.50 11.18
N VAL A 142 -7.69 -12.82 10.04
CA VAL A 142 -8.76 -12.03 9.43
C VAL A 142 -9.62 -12.95 8.57
N LEU A 143 -10.78 -13.37 9.10
CA LEU A 143 -11.60 -14.41 8.46
C LEU A 143 -12.24 -13.96 7.15
N ASP A 144 -12.61 -12.68 7.07
CA ASP A 144 -13.27 -12.11 5.88
C ASP A 144 -12.29 -11.34 4.98
N TYR A 145 -11.03 -11.80 4.94
CA TYR A 145 -9.97 -11.23 4.09
C TYR A 145 -10.40 -11.14 2.62
N GLN A 146 -10.03 -10.04 1.96
CA GLN A 146 -10.28 -9.81 0.53
C GLN A 146 -8.96 -9.83 -0.24
N ASP A 147 -8.79 -10.76 -1.18
CA ASP A 147 -7.62 -10.78 -2.10
C ASP A 147 -7.60 -9.56 -3.04
N LYS A 148 -8.79 -9.02 -3.34
CA LYS A 148 -8.98 -7.82 -4.17
C LYS A 148 -9.74 -6.76 -3.36
N PRO A 149 -9.11 -6.19 -2.32
CA PRO A 149 -9.76 -5.20 -1.48
C PRO A 149 -9.99 -3.91 -2.28
N ASN A 150 -10.99 -3.13 -1.87
CA ASN A 150 -11.11 -1.76 -2.34
C ASN A 150 -9.93 -0.91 -1.84
N LYS A 151 -9.84 0.33 -2.33
CA LYS A 151 -8.72 1.23 -2.07
C LYS A 151 -8.51 1.46 -0.56
N GLU A 152 -9.59 1.64 0.19
CA GLU A 152 -9.56 1.97 1.61
C GLU A 152 -9.10 0.77 2.45
N LEU A 153 -9.64 -0.42 2.17
CA LEU A 153 -9.25 -1.65 2.85
C LEU A 153 -7.82 -2.07 2.49
N SER A 154 -7.40 -1.85 1.24
CA SER A 154 -6.02 -2.07 0.79
C SER A 154 -5.03 -1.21 1.60
N ALA A 155 -5.35 0.08 1.80
CA ALA A 155 -4.52 0.98 2.59
C ALA A 155 -4.42 0.55 4.07
N ILE A 156 -5.48 -0.06 4.61
CA ILE A 156 -5.49 -0.61 5.97
C ILE A 156 -4.62 -1.86 6.08
N TYR A 157 -4.70 -2.79 5.12
CA TYR A 157 -3.88 -4.00 5.11
C TYR A 157 -2.38 -3.70 5.00
N ALA A 158 -2.02 -2.65 4.26
CA ALA A 158 -0.64 -2.23 4.06
C ALA A 158 -0.11 -1.30 5.18
N TRP A 159 -0.90 -1.04 6.23
CA TRP A 159 -0.47 -0.14 7.31
C TRP A 159 0.44 -0.85 8.31
N GLU A 160 1.72 -0.45 8.35
CA GLU A 160 2.72 -0.89 9.34
C GLU A 160 2.97 0.16 10.43
N LYS A 161 3.44 -0.29 11.61
CA LYS A 161 3.81 0.63 12.70
C LYS A 161 5.19 1.22 12.54
N ILE A 162 5.21 2.53 12.71
CA ILE A 162 6.36 3.40 12.59
C ILE A 162 6.92 3.63 14.01
N GLU A 163 7.40 2.58 14.70
CA GLU A 163 7.76 2.70 16.14
C GLU A 163 9.06 2.02 16.63
N THR A 164 9.89 1.40 15.79
CA THR A 164 11.24 0.95 16.19
C THR A 164 12.33 1.97 15.83
N LEU A 165 12.10 3.26 16.10
CA LEU A 165 13.16 4.26 16.00
C LEU A 165 13.29 5.05 17.28
N ASP A 166 14.39 4.75 17.97
CA ASP A 166 14.95 5.57 19.01
C ASP A 166 15.15 6.99 18.49
N LEU A 167 14.60 7.90 19.29
CA LEU A 167 14.56 9.33 19.11
C LEU A 167 15.90 9.91 19.56
N ASP A 168 16.94 9.65 18.80
CA ASP A 168 17.99 10.63 18.58
C ASP A 168 18.24 10.75 17.07
N ASN A 169 17.61 11.79 16.53
CA ASN A 169 17.78 12.39 15.21
C ASN A 169 17.24 11.70 13.95
N ASN A 170 16.31 10.73 14.00
CA ASN A 170 15.70 10.25 12.76
C ASN A 170 14.36 9.50 12.92
N LEU A 171 13.18 10.13 12.68
CA LEU A 171 11.97 9.58 11.99
C LEU A 171 10.75 10.54 12.08
N PRO A 172 9.86 10.66 11.06
CA PRO A 172 10.01 10.71 9.61
C PRO A 172 9.61 12.12 9.09
N LEU A 173 10.47 12.78 8.32
CA LEU A 173 9.95 13.81 7.42
C LEU A 173 9.10 13.09 6.36
N ILE A 174 7.79 13.32 6.42
CA ILE A 174 6.90 13.56 5.28
C ILE A 174 7.35 12.80 4.01
N LEU A 175 6.65 11.73 3.62
CA LEU A 175 6.64 11.35 2.20
C LEU A 175 6.00 12.50 1.44
N LYS A 176 6.82 13.47 1.03
CA LYS A 176 6.44 14.44 0.02
C LYS A 176 6.27 13.63 -1.25
N LYS A 177 5.03 13.49 -1.72
CA LYS A 177 4.82 13.37 -3.16
C LYS A 177 5.50 14.61 -3.74
N GLU A 178 6.62 14.44 -4.44
CA GLU A 178 7.18 15.58 -5.15
C GLU A 178 6.12 16.05 -6.15
N LYS A 179 5.81 17.36 -6.10
CA LYS A 179 5.03 17.99 -7.15
C LYS A 179 5.76 17.72 -8.46
N THR A 180 4.98 17.41 -9.48
CA THR A 180 5.38 17.51 -10.88
C THR A 180 6.05 18.86 -11.13
N SER A 181 7.38 18.89 -11.12
CA SER A 181 8.13 19.98 -11.73
C SER A 181 8.60 19.47 -13.08
N TYR A 182 7.99 19.99 -14.14
CA TYR A 182 8.70 20.14 -15.39
C TYR A 182 9.95 20.97 -15.09
N GLN A 183 11.13 20.35 -15.26
CA GLN A 183 12.46 20.91 -15.50
C GLN A 183 13.54 20.25 -14.63
N GLY A 184 14.45 19.55 -15.31
CA GLY A 184 15.75 19.14 -14.78
C GLY A 184 15.86 17.64 -14.54
N ARG A 185 16.88 17.03 -15.14
CA ARG A 185 17.36 15.66 -14.85
C ARG A 185 17.15 15.34 -13.37
N VAL A 186 16.50 14.21 -13.07
CA VAL A 186 16.44 13.67 -11.71
C VAL A 186 17.87 13.57 -11.17
N THR A 187 18.24 14.49 -10.28
CA THR A 187 19.61 14.62 -9.73
C THR A 187 19.94 13.54 -8.72
N ASP A 188 18.92 12.82 -8.24
CA ASP A 188 19.07 11.70 -7.32
C ASP A 188 19.17 10.36 -8.07
N ILE A 189 20.39 9.85 -8.16
CA ILE A 189 20.73 8.57 -8.81
C ILE A 189 19.95 7.41 -8.20
N LYS A 190 19.72 7.40 -6.88
CA LYS A 190 19.01 6.32 -6.20
C LYS A 190 17.51 6.36 -6.52
N LYS A 191 16.94 7.56 -6.61
CA LYS A 191 15.53 7.76 -7.02
C LYS A 191 15.29 7.24 -8.42
N ARG A 192 16.14 7.65 -9.35
CA ARG A 192 16.08 7.20 -10.75
C ARG A 192 16.19 5.68 -10.83
N LYS A 193 17.16 5.10 -10.13
CA LYS A 193 17.37 3.65 -10.11
C LYS A 193 16.17 2.88 -9.55
N ALA A 194 15.48 3.41 -8.54
CA ALA A 194 14.28 2.79 -8.00
C ALA A 194 13.09 2.85 -8.97
N ILE A 195 12.91 3.96 -9.69
CA ILE A 195 11.89 4.09 -10.74
C ILE A 195 12.17 3.10 -11.88
N GLU A 196 13.42 3.05 -12.36
CA GLU A 196 13.87 2.14 -13.42
C GLU A 196 13.67 0.68 -13.01
N LEU A 197 14.13 0.29 -11.81
CA LEU A 197 13.99 -1.09 -11.32
C LEU A 197 12.54 -1.51 -11.16
N TYR A 198 11.68 -0.60 -10.69
CA TYR A 198 10.25 -0.86 -10.54
C TYR A 198 9.56 -1.08 -11.89
N ALA A 199 9.82 -0.20 -12.86
CA ALA A 199 9.28 -0.34 -14.21
C ALA A 199 9.77 -1.64 -14.88
N MET A 200 11.05 -1.98 -14.71
CA MET A 200 11.65 -3.22 -15.19
C MET A 200 10.98 -4.47 -14.61
N ASN A 201 10.75 -4.50 -13.31
CA ASN A 201 10.08 -5.64 -12.67
C ASN A 201 8.64 -5.79 -13.17
N LYS A 202 7.91 -4.67 -13.30
CA LYS A 202 6.55 -4.67 -13.84
C LYS A 202 6.49 -5.18 -15.29
N ALA A 203 7.42 -4.74 -16.14
CA ALA A 203 7.54 -5.22 -17.51
C ALA A 203 7.84 -6.73 -17.56
N LYS A 204 8.80 -7.21 -16.76
CA LYS A 204 9.12 -8.64 -16.68
C LYS A 204 7.92 -9.47 -16.26
N GLU A 205 7.18 -9.03 -15.23
CA GLU A 205 5.98 -9.71 -14.77
C GLU A 205 4.91 -9.77 -15.85
N ASP A 206 4.65 -8.67 -16.55
CA ASP A 206 3.57 -8.60 -17.53
C ASP A 206 3.87 -9.40 -18.80
N TYR A 207 5.11 -9.41 -19.29
CA TYR A 207 5.50 -10.29 -20.40
C TYR A 207 5.55 -11.77 -19.99
N LYS A 208 6.00 -12.09 -18.77
CA LYS A 208 5.94 -13.46 -18.23
C LYS A 208 4.50 -13.97 -18.13
N LYS A 209 3.58 -13.14 -17.62
CA LYS A 209 2.13 -13.46 -17.57
C LYS A 209 1.54 -13.72 -18.95
N GLN A 210 2.05 -13.03 -19.97
CA GLN A 210 1.68 -13.27 -21.38
C GLN A 210 2.33 -14.54 -21.97
N GLY A 211 3.12 -15.29 -21.19
CA GLY A 211 3.76 -16.54 -21.60
C GLY A 211 5.08 -16.35 -22.35
N PHE A 212 5.70 -15.17 -22.28
CA PHE A 212 7.05 -14.98 -22.79
C PHE A 212 8.09 -15.47 -21.78
N LYS A 213 9.14 -16.11 -22.29
CA LYS A 213 10.42 -16.20 -21.58
C LYS A 213 11.10 -14.84 -21.68
N VAL A 214 11.30 -14.19 -20.53
CA VAL A 214 11.90 -12.85 -20.44
C VAL A 214 13.33 -12.94 -19.92
N ILE A 215 14.27 -12.36 -20.66
CA ILE A 215 15.70 -12.25 -20.32
C ILE A 215 16.01 -10.77 -20.09
N ASP A 216 16.74 -10.47 -19.02
CA ASP A 216 17.20 -9.12 -18.69
C ASP A 216 18.54 -8.83 -19.39
N THR A 217 18.57 -7.82 -20.25
CA THR A 217 19.74 -7.42 -21.03
C THR A 217 20.21 -6.00 -20.73
N SER A 218 19.59 -5.32 -19.75
CA SER A 218 19.73 -3.87 -19.52
C SER A 218 21.15 -3.41 -19.16
N SER A 219 22.04 -4.34 -18.80
CA SER A 219 23.43 -4.05 -18.44
C SER A 219 24.40 -4.12 -19.61
N ASN A 220 24.05 -4.81 -20.70
CA ASN A 220 25.00 -5.17 -21.76
C ASN A 220 24.49 -4.91 -23.19
N SER A 221 23.24 -4.47 -23.34
CA SER A 221 22.57 -4.31 -24.64
C SER A 221 21.95 -2.92 -24.77
N PRO A 222 21.69 -2.43 -26.00
CA PRO A 222 21.03 -1.14 -26.25
C PRO A 222 19.50 -1.20 -26.06
N TYR A 223 19.03 -2.14 -25.25
CA TYR A 223 17.63 -2.41 -24.91
C TYR A 223 17.55 -3.21 -23.60
N ASP A 224 16.41 -3.12 -22.93
CA ASP A 224 16.28 -3.60 -21.55
C ASP A 224 15.96 -5.09 -21.41
N LEU A 225 15.03 -5.61 -22.22
CA LEU A 225 14.60 -7.01 -22.13
C LEU A 225 14.52 -7.69 -23.50
N GLU A 226 14.74 -8.99 -23.47
CA GLU A 226 14.45 -9.92 -24.57
C GLU A 226 13.28 -10.82 -24.19
N CYS A 227 12.23 -10.81 -25.00
CA CYS A 227 11.02 -11.58 -24.77
C CYS A 227 10.84 -12.60 -25.89
N HIS A 228 10.89 -13.88 -25.54
CA HIS A 228 10.76 -15.00 -26.47
C HIS A 228 9.49 -15.80 -26.19
N LYS A 229 8.66 -16.02 -27.20
CA LYS A 229 7.50 -16.90 -27.11
C LYS A 229 7.30 -17.60 -28.45
N ASN A 230 7.41 -18.92 -28.46
CA ASN A 230 7.37 -19.72 -29.70
C ASN A 230 8.39 -19.18 -30.72
N ASN A 231 7.95 -18.85 -31.94
CA ASN A 231 8.77 -18.22 -32.98
C ASN A 231 8.78 -16.68 -32.94
N THR A 232 8.18 -16.08 -31.90
CA THR A 232 8.13 -14.62 -31.74
C THR A 232 9.25 -14.17 -30.80
N PHE A 233 10.13 -13.32 -31.31
CA PHE A 233 11.17 -12.63 -30.56
C PHE A 233 10.89 -11.13 -30.60
N ARG A 234 10.90 -10.49 -29.43
CA ARG A 234 10.70 -9.04 -29.30
C ARG A 234 11.69 -8.49 -28.30
N ARG A 235 12.26 -7.35 -28.63
CA ARG A 235 13.00 -6.52 -27.68
C ARG A 235 12.02 -5.62 -26.97
N VAL A 236 12.32 -5.27 -25.73
CA VAL A 236 11.52 -4.32 -24.95
C VAL A 236 12.45 -3.28 -24.36
N GLU A 237 12.14 -2.02 -24.65
CA GLU A 237 12.71 -0.85 -23.99
C GLU A 237 11.75 -0.42 -22.88
N VAL A 238 12.23 -0.25 -21.66
CA VAL A 238 11.38 -0.01 -20.48
C VAL A 238 11.65 1.38 -19.90
N LYS A 239 10.60 2.20 -19.82
CA LYS A 239 10.68 3.55 -19.25
C LYS A 239 9.74 3.71 -18.06
N GLY A 240 10.29 4.11 -16.92
CA GLY A 240 9.52 4.50 -15.74
C GLY A 240 9.51 6.02 -15.56
N THR A 241 8.36 6.60 -15.24
CA THR A 241 8.24 8.01 -14.86
C THR A 241 7.19 8.23 -13.77
N THR A 242 7.42 9.25 -12.94
CA THR A 242 6.45 9.72 -11.94
C THR A 242 5.42 10.70 -12.52
N THR A 243 5.63 11.17 -13.76
CA THR A 243 4.73 12.10 -14.48
C THR A 243 3.58 11.35 -15.17
N GLU A 244 2.64 12.08 -15.77
CA GLU A 244 1.52 11.50 -16.55
C GLU A 244 1.96 10.78 -17.83
N GLY A 245 3.24 10.85 -18.20
CA GLY A 245 3.77 10.09 -19.34
C GLY A 245 3.60 10.76 -20.70
N ASP A 246 3.37 12.08 -20.75
CA ASP A 246 3.32 12.87 -21.99
C ASP A 246 4.62 12.73 -22.82
N ALA A 247 5.75 12.51 -22.15
CA ALA A 247 7.05 12.23 -22.77
C ALA A 247 7.90 11.34 -21.87
N VAL A 248 8.79 10.55 -22.49
CA VAL A 248 9.83 9.77 -21.82
C VAL A 248 11.19 10.05 -22.46
N TYR A 249 12.25 10.01 -21.65
CA TYR A 249 13.60 10.21 -22.15
C TYR A 249 14.13 8.93 -22.77
N VAL A 250 14.63 9.04 -24.00
CA VAL A 250 15.30 7.96 -24.72
C VAL A 250 16.69 8.42 -25.17
N THR A 251 17.65 7.50 -25.20
CA THR A 251 19.00 7.79 -25.67
C THR A 251 19.09 7.62 -27.20
N ARG A 252 20.11 8.24 -27.82
CA ARG A 252 20.39 8.03 -29.26
C ARG A 252 20.51 6.55 -29.61
N ASN A 253 21.12 5.75 -28.74
CA ASN A 253 21.32 4.33 -28.99
C ASN A 253 20.01 3.55 -28.90
N GLU A 254 19.11 3.90 -27.98
CA GLU A 254 17.77 3.31 -27.88
C GLU A 254 16.94 3.65 -29.13
N VAL A 255 17.00 4.90 -29.60
CA VAL A 255 16.32 5.32 -30.85
C VAL A 255 16.86 4.56 -32.06
N LEU A 256 18.18 4.42 -32.18
CA LEU A 256 18.79 3.65 -33.27
C LEU A 256 18.44 2.16 -33.19
N SER A 257 18.43 1.59 -31.98
CA SER A 257 18.05 0.20 -31.70
C SER A 257 16.60 -0.07 -32.10
N ALA A 258 15.68 0.86 -31.79
CA ALA A 258 14.26 0.77 -32.14
C ALA A 258 14.01 0.76 -33.67
N HIS A 259 14.92 1.34 -34.46
CA HIS A 259 14.85 1.32 -35.93
C HIS A 259 15.51 0.09 -36.56
N SER A 260 16.07 -0.83 -35.77
CA SER A 260 16.67 -2.05 -36.31
C SER A 260 15.67 -2.83 -37.16
N ALA A 261 16.11 -3.27 -38.33
CA ALA A 261 15.34 -4.15 -39.20
C ALA A 261 15.36 -5.61 -38.73
N GLU A 262 16.24 -5.96 -37.78
CA GLU A 262 16.48 -7.34 -37.34
C GLU A 262 15.40 -7.85 -36.38
N CYS A 263 14.68 -6.97 -35.70
CA CYS A 263 13.70 -7.35 -34.69
C CYS A 263 12.68 -6.24 -34.41
N GLU A 264 11.51 -6.65 -33.91
CA GLU A 264 10.53 -5.73 -33.36
C GLU A 264 10.91 -5.31 -31.93
N THR A 265 10.79 -4.01 -31.65
CA THR A 265 11.02 -3.43 -30.31
C THR A 265 9.74 -2.81 -29.81
N ASP A 266 9.34 -3.16 -28.59
CA ASP A 266 8.25 -2.49 -27.87
C ASP A 266 8.81 -1.44 -26.91
N LEU A 267 8.09 -0.32 -26.77
CA LEU A 267 8.34 0.64 -25.71
C LEU A 267 7.31 0.42 -24.61
N TYR A 268 7.79 -0.06 -23.46
CA TYR A 268 6.99 -0.34 -22.28
C TYR A 268 7.14 0.81 -21.28
N ILE A 269 6.07 1.56 -21.06
CA ILE A 269 6.07 2.76 -20.22
C ILE A 269 5.26 2.48 -18.96
N VAL A 270 5.82 2.80 -17.81
CA VAL A 270 5.11 2.89 -16.54
C VAL A 270 5.10 4.34 -16.09
N ASN A 271 3.97 5.01 -16.26
CA ASN A 271 3.74 6.42 -15.89
C ASN A 271 2.98 6.52 -14.57
N ASN A 272 2.91 7.71 -13.98
CA ASN A 272 2.30 7.99 -12.68
C ASN A 272 2.84 7.09 -11.55
N ILE A 273 4.12 6.71 -11.61
CA ILE A 273 4.78 5.98 -10.52
C ILE A 273 4.84 6.89 -9.29
N ASP A 274 4.32 6.41 -8.17
CA ASP A 274 4.53 7.08 -6.89
C ASP A 274 5.88 6.61 -6.33
N ILE A 275 6.79 7.56 -6.08
CA ILE A 275 8.15 7.31 -5.59
C ILE A 275 8.30 7.87 -4.17
N PHE A 276 8.90 7.08 -3.30
CA PHE A 276 8.95 7.30 -1.86
C PHE A 276 10.40 7.15 -1.39
N LEU A 277 10.98 8.20 -0.78
CA LEU A 277 12.32 8.13 -0.18
C LEU A 277 12.26 7.37 1.16
N GLN A 278 13.03 6.29 1.24
CA GLN A 278 13.23 5.48 2.44
C GLN A 278 14.38 6.02 3.29
N LYS A 279 14.46 5.57 4.54
CA LYS A 279 15.34 6.15 5.56
C LYS A 279 16.79 5.67 5.49
N ASP A 280 17.01 4.57 4.80
CA ASP A 280 18.34 4.08 4.36
C ASP A 280 18.88 4.90 3.17
N GLY A 281 18.14 5.92 2.73
CA GLY A 281 18.43 6.75 1.57
C GLY A 281 18.13 6.06 0.24
N ASN A 282 17.46 4.90 0.25
CA ASN A 282 16.96 4.24 -0.96
C ASN A 282 15.55 4.73 -1.29
N TYR A 283 15.03 4.33 -2.45
CA TYR A 283 13.71 4.74 -2.89
C TYR A 283 12.84 3.51 -3.15
N TYR A 284 11.57 3.64 -2.77
CA TYR A 284 10.52 2.66 -3.02
C TYR A 284 9.53 3.24 -4.03
N ALA A 285 9.13 2.44 -5.01
CA ALA A 285 8.20 2.82 -6.06
C ALA A 285 6.94 1.95 -5.98
N ASN A 286 5.77 2.55 -6.25
CA ASN A 286 4.48 1.87 -6.26
C ASN A 286 3.55 2.46 -7.33
N GLY A 287 2.51 1.71 -7.66
CA GLY A 287 1.42 2.13 -8.52
C GLY A 287 1.83 2.20 -9.98
N GLY A 288 1.49 3.33 -10.60
CA GLY A 288 1.70 3.59 -12.01
C GLY A 288 0.76 2.85 -12.96
N LEU A 289 0.47 3.51 -14.08
CA LEU A 289 -0.28 2.95 -15.19
C LEU A 289 0.69 2.38 -16.22
N VAL A 290 0.28 1.34 -16.94
CA VAL A 290 1.10 0.70 -17.97
C VAL A 290 0.60 1.15 -19.33
N ASN A 291 1.50 1.67 -20.16
CA ASN A 291 1.26 1.98 -21.56
C ASN A 291 2.32 1.27 -22.40
N ILE A 292 1.90 0.52 -23.42
CA ILE A 292 2.81 -0.26 -24.27
C ILE A 292 2.63 0.21 -25.72
N ILE A 293 3.67 0.78 -26.29
CA ILE A 293 3.72 1.10 -27.72
C ILE A 293 4.39 -0.08 -28.42
N LYS A 294 3.59 -0.86 -29.14
CA LYS A 294 4.10 -2.02 -29.88
C LYS A 294 4.83 -1.58 -31.14
N ASN A 295 5.90 -2.29 -31.49
CA ASN A 295 6.66 -2.03 -32.72
C ASN A 295 7.11 -0.57 -32.81
N TRP A 296 7.57 -0.05 -31.67
CA TRP A 296 7.95 1.34 -31.50
C TRP A 296 9.10 1.72 -32.45
N LYS A 297 8.81 2.66 -33.35
CA LYS A 297 9.74 3.27 -34.29
C LYS A 297 9.56 4.78 -34.23
N PRO A 298 10.31 5.50 -33.37
CA PRO A 298 10.06 6.92 -33.14
C PRO A 298 10.48 7.77 -34.35
N GLU A 299 9.53 8.49 -34.95
CA GLU A 299 9.83 9.45 -36.02
C GLU A 299 10.57 10.68 -35.47
N GLU A 300 11.44 11.32 -36.28
CA GLU A 300 12.20 12.51 -35.85
C GLU A 300 11.30 13.65 -35.35
N LYS A 301 10.12 13.84 -35.96
CA LYS A 301 9.16 14.87 -35.53
C LYS A 301 8.59 14.64 -34.12
N CYS A 302 8.69 13.42 -33.61
CA CYS A 302 8.25 13.02 -32.27
C CYS A 302 9.40 13.03 -31.25
N LEU A 303 10.60 13.44 -31.66
CA LEU A 303 11.80 13.47 -30.83
C LEU A 303 12.27 14.91 -30.64
N GLU A 304 12.51 15.28 -29.38
CA GLU A 304 13.14 16.56 -29.03
C GLU A 304 14.57 16.31 -28.53
N ALA A 305 15.54 17.02 -29.09
CA ALA A 305 16.94 16.90 -28.72
C ALA A 305 17.21 17.60 -27.38
N THR A 306 17.39 16.81 -26.31
CA THR A 306 17.54 17.32 -24.93
C THR A 306 18.99 17.37 -24.43
N VAL A 307 19.90 16.62 -25.04
CA VAL A 307 21.32 16.55 -24.64
C VAL A 307 22.19 16.39 -25.89
N TYR A 308 23.24 17.21 -25.99
CA TYR A 308 24.25 17.10 -27.03
C TYR A 308 25.58 16.64 -26.45
N ARG A 309 26.27 15.74 -27.16
CA ARG A 309 27.66 15.37 -26.87
C ARG A 309 28.57 16.12 -27.83
N TYR A 310 29.40 17.01 -27.31
CA TYR A 310 30.43 17.68 -28.10
C TYR A 310 31.71 16.86 -28.11
N HIS A 311 32.25 16.60 -29.30
CA HIS A 311 33.49 15.84 -29.46
C HIS A 311 34.67 16.82 -29.58
N LEU A 312 35.61 16.74 -28.64
CA LEU A 312 36.87 17.47 -28.75
C LEU A 312 37.74 16.79 -29.80
N SER A 313 38.29 17.57 -30.73
CA SER A 313 39.34 17.10 -31.63
C SER A 313 40.51 16.60 -30.79
N LYS A 314 40.88 15.32 -30.95
CA LYS A 314 42.08 14.78 -30.32
C LYS A 314 43.27 15.63 -30.77
N ARG A 315 44.01 16.20 -29.82
CA ARG A 315 45.40 16.59 -30.08
C ARG A 315 46.22 15.33 -30.29
#